data_AF-Q54NK7-F1
#
_entry.id   AF-Q54NK7-F1
#
_cell.length_a   1.000
_cell.length_b   1.000
_cell.length_c   1.000
_cell.angle_alpha   90.00
_cell.angle_beta   90.00
_cell.angle_gamma   90.00
#
_symmetry.space_group_name_H-M   'P 1'
#
loop_
_entity.id
_entity.type
_entity.pdbx_description
1 polymer ?
#
loop_
_entity_poly.entity_id
_entity_poly.type
_entity_poly.pdbx_seq_one_letter_code
_entity_poly.pdbx_strand_id
1 'polypeptide(L)'
;MFKQVFTITFGDCAENHVNMEKLGSMSDRGFDLDDVTKFKDYFEKKGLTTEFFDLKDLVKKDKNKNKVNLFKKKNEDKMNEEEKEDDEEKEKEKEKEKEKEKEKEKKDEEEEELLNYNDAYLLIVRNGLSSICNVNDFHQEQNKLEKDKKAFMYGRVVNKTARHNLCFTDGESREPEYEKGKGRLVSFNDCPLLNKARETFIDILGDKADGLVAEGNYYYEPSKCGIGWHGDAERRKVIAIRTGQRMNICFNWFIDSKPVGNKFIQFLNHGDIYIMSEYTTGFNWRKKKIPTLRHSAGCSKFTSL
;
A
#
# COMPACT_ATOMS: atom_id res chain seq x y z
N MET A 1 26.37 1.67 -2.22
CA MET A 1 24.99 1.15 -2.08
C MET A 1 24.22 2.10 -1.16
N PHE A 2 22.99 2.48 -1.52
CA PHE A 2 22.16 3.35 -0.68
C PHE A 2 21.86 2.68 0.68
N LYS A 3 21.87 3.47 1.76
CA LYS A 3 21.54 3.01 3.14
C LYS A 3 20.11 3.35 3.57
N GLN A 4 19.40 4.13 2.76
CA GLN A 4 18.10 4.70 3.06
C GLN A 4 17.16 4.45 1.89
N VAL A 5 15.87 4.57 2.15
CA VAL A 5 14.83 4.45 1.13
C VAL A 5 13.93 5.66 1.20
N PHE A 6 13.62 6.29 0.06
CA PHE A 6 12.66 7.38 -0.02
C PHE A 6 11.48 6.97 -0.88
N THR A 7 10.27 7.33 -0.46
CA THR A 7 9.08 7.32 -1.31
C THR A 7 8.49 8.71 -1.34
N ILE A 8 8.38 9.30 -2.51
CA ILE A 8 7.63 10.55 -2.67
C ILE A 8 6.33 10.22 -3.38
N THR A 9 5.21 10.44 -2.70
CA THR A 9 3.86 10.12 -3.16
C THR A 9 3.12 11.40 -3.51
N PHE A 10 2.76 11.54 -4.78
CA PHE A 10 1.85 12.56 -5.28
C PHE A 10 0.41 12.10 -5.09
N GLY A 11 -0.45 13.03 -4.67
CA GLY A 11 -1.87 12.78 -4.47
C GLY A 11 -2.69 14.06 -4.43
N ASP A 12 -4.01 13.89 -4.48
CA ASP A 12 -4.99 14.97 -4.31
C ASP A 12 -5.01 15.55 -2.89
N CYS A 13 -4.56 14.76 -1.91
CA CYS A 13 -4.30 15.20 -0.55
C CYS A 13 -2.99 14.62 -0.04
N ALA A 14 -2.29 15.38 0.80
CA ALA A 14 -1.12 14.92 1.55
C ALA A 14 -1.23 15.38 3.00
N GLU A 15 -0.71 14.56 3.92
CA GLU A 15 -0.69 14.87 5.35
C GLU A 15 0.62 14.37 5.94
N ASN A 16 1.26 15.16 6.81
CA ASN A 16 2.57 14.79 7.37
C ASN A 16 2.47 13.59 8.33
N HIS A 17 1.33 13.49 9.03
CA HIS A 17 0.93 12.38 9.87
C HIS A 17 -0.58 12.45 10.12
N VAL A 18 -1.22 11.35 10.51
CA VAL A 18 -2.67 11.34 10.80
C VAL A 18 -3.04 12.42 11.83
N ASN A 19 -4.02 13.25 11.47
CA ASN A 19 -4.54 14.41 12.21
C ASN A 19 -3.59 15.64 12.26
N MET A 20 -2.65 15.75 11.34
CA MET A 20 -1.87 16.97 11.12
C MET A 20 -2.49 17.83 10.00
N GLU A 21 -1.87 18.95 9.67
CA GLU A 21 -2.28 19.80 8.57
C GLU A 21 -2.35 18.99 7.26
N LYS A 22 -3.50 19.09 6.59
CA LYS A 22 -3.74 18.50 5.28
C LYS A 22 -3.49 19.53 4.19
N LEU A 23 -2.84 19.10 3.13
CA LEU A 23 -2.63 19.87 1.91
C LEU A 23 -3.48 19.30 0.79
N GLY A 24 -3.93 20.17 -0.10
CA GLY A 24 -4.85 19.78 -1.17
C GLY A 24 -6.25 19.45 -0.66
N SER A 25 -7.05 18.84 -1.53
CA SER A 25 -8.41 18.44 -1.23
C SER A 25 -8.72 17.12 -1.92
N MET A 26 -9.27 16.17 -1.18
CA MET A 26 -9.66 14.88 -1.72
C MET A 26 -10.65 15.08 -2.89
N SER A 27 -10.34 14.50 -4.03
CA SER A 27 -11.18 14.51 -5.23
C SER A 27 -12.41 13.62 -5.03
N ASP A 28 -13.49 13.91 -5.75
CA ASP A 28 -14.70 13.06 -5.74
C ASP A 28 -14.43 11.64 -6.23
N ARG A 29 -13.49 11.51 -7.19
CA ARG A 29 -13.03 10.25 -7.80
C ARG A 29 -11.51 10.21 -7.89
N GLY A 30 -10.96 9.01 -7.74
CA GLY A 30 -9.54 8.72 -7.93
C GLY A 30 -9.21 8.32 -9.37
N PHE A 31 -8.08 7.66 -9.55
CA PHE A 31 -7.70 7.11 -10.85
C PHE A 31 -8.47 5.84 -11.18
N ASP A 32 -8.94 5.74 -12.42
CA ASP A 32 -9.61 4.54 -12.95
C ASP A 32 -8.66 3.68 -13.80
N LEU A 33 -9.18 2.62 -14.41
CA LEU A 33 -8.39 1.73 -15.26
C LEU A 33 -7.80 2.45 -16.48
N ASP A 34 -8.55 3.38 -17.08
CA ASP A 34 -8.10 4.13 -18.25
C ASP A 34 -6.93 5.05 -17.88
N ASP A 35 -6.97 5.68 -16.71
CA ASP A 35 -5.88 6.52 -16.18
C ASP A 35 -4.61 5.70 -15.94
N VAL A 36 -4.73 4.54 -15.28
CA VAL A 36 -3.59 3.64 -15.05
C VAL A 36 -3.02 3.15 -16.39
N THR A 37 -3.89 2.85 -17.37
CA THR A 37 -3.49 2.41 -18.71
C THR A 37 -2.76 3.52 -19.49
N LYS A 38 -3.18 4.79 -19.38
CA LYS A 38 -2.45 5.92 -19.99
C LYS A 38 -1.01 6.02 -19.48
N PHE A 39 -0.80 5.83 -18.17
CA PHE A 39 0.56 5.74 -17.62
C PHE A 39 1.34 4.57 -18.21
N LYS A 40 0.72 3.38 -18.25
CA LYS A 40 1.33 2.18 -18.82
C LYS A 40 1.79 2.44 -20.25
N ASP A 41 0.89 2.92 -21.10
CA ASP A 41 1.16 3.19 -22.52
C ASP A 41 2.25 4.26 -22.70
N TYR A 42 2.22 5.32 -21.89
CA TYR A 42 3.24 6.38 -21.95
C TYR A 42 4.65 5.83 -21.68
N PHE A 43 4.82 5.03 -20.63
CA PHE A 43 6.14 4.51 -20.26
C PHE A 43 6.59 3.37 -21.17
N GLU A 44 5.69 2.50 -21.62
CA GLU A 44 6.02 1.45 -22.59
C GLU A 44 6.46 2.02 -23.94
N LYS A 45 5.83 3.11 -24.42
CA LYS A 45 6.27 3.83 -25.63
C LYS A 45 7.70 4.38 -25.50
N LYS A 46 8.19 4.58 -24.29
CA LYS A 46 9.58 4.98 -23.99
C LYS A 46 10.52 3.80 -23.76
N GLY A 47 10.06 2.57 -23.98
CA GLY A 47 10.86 1.35 -23.86
C GLY A 47 11.05 0.86 -22.42
N LEU A 48 10.26 1.35 -21.46
CA LEU A 48 10.33 0.93 -20.07
C LEU A 48 9.46 -0.30 -19.81
N THR A 49 9.90 -1.16 -18.89
CA THR A 49 9.13 -2.32 -18.44
C THR A 49 8.06 -1.89 -17.45
N THR A 50 6.83 -2.35 -17.67
CA THR A 50 5.72 -2.16 -16.75
C THR A 50 5.21 -3.50 -16.22
N GLU A 51 4.76 -3.51 -14.97
CA GLU A 51 4.08 -4.63 -14.34
C GLU A 51 2.71 -4.13 -13.88
N PHE A 52 1.65 -4.74 -14.41
CA PHE A 52 0.27 -4.39 -14.12
C PHE A 52 -0.39 -5.51 -13.33
N PHE A 53 -1.03 -5.17 -12.21
CA PHE A 53 -1.66 -6.13 -11.31
C PHE A 53 -3.12 -5.74 -11.06
N ASP A 54 -4.02 -6.70 -11.23
CA ASP A 54 -5.38 -6.64 -10.69
C ASP A 54 -5.37 -7.23 -9.28
N LEU A 55 -5.49 -6.39 -8.26
CA LEU A 55 -5.44 -6.81 -6.87
C LEU A 55 -6.73 -7.49 -6.41
N LYS A 56 -7.80 -7.46 -7.20
CA LYS A 56 -8.98 -8.30 -7.00
C LYS A 56 -8.65 -9.79 -7.14
N ASP A 57 -7.60 -10.12 -7.89
CA ASP A 57 -7.15 -11.51 -8.06
C ASP A 57 -6.62 -12.14 -6.77
N LEU A 58 -6.29 -11.34 -5.77
CA LEU A 58 -5.76 -11.84 -4.49
C LEU A 58 -6.78 -12.70 -3.72
N VAL A 59 -8.07 -12.56 -4.00
CA VAL A 59 -9.16 -13.34 -3.37
C VAL A 59 -9.71 -14.43 -4.28
N LYS A 60 -9.21 -14.58 -5.51
CA LYS A 60 -9.61 -15.70 -6.37
C LYS A 60 -9.09 -17.01 -5.75
N LYS A 61 -10.01 -17.96 -5.50
CA LYS A 61 -9.67 -19.30 -5.03
C LYS A 61 -8.72 -19.95 -6.04
N ASP A 62 -7.49 -20.19 -5.60
CA ASP A 62 -6.49 -20.93 -6.34
C ASP A 62 -6.95 -22.40 -6.39
N LYS A 63 -7.71 -22.79 -7.43
CA LYS A 63 -8.34 -24.12 -7.57
C LYS A 63 -7.36 -25.29 -7.37
N ASN A 64 -6.05 -25.04 -7.46
CA ASN A 64 -5.00 -26.01 -7.27
C ASN A 64 -4.45 -26.13 -5.83
N LYS A 65 -4.56 -25.11 -4.96
CA LYS A 65 -4.05 -25.22 -3.58
C LYS A 65 -4.93 -26.09 -2.68
N ASN A 66 -6.25 -26.07 -2.88
CA ASN A 66 -7.17 -26.89 -2.08
C ASN A 66 -7.00 -28.40 -2.31
N LYS A 67 -6.55 -28.84 -3.50
CA LYS A 67 -6.22 -30.25 -3.75
C LYS A 67 -5.00 -30.70 -2.92
N VAL A 68 -3.96 -29.89 -2.84
CA VAL A 68 -2.71 -30.27 -2.13
C VAL A 68 -2.94 -30.37 -0.62
N ASN A 69 -3.72 -29.47 -0.02
CA ASN A 69 -4.03 -29.54 1.41
C ASN A 69 -4.98 -30.71 1.74
N LEU A 70 -5.92 -31.07 0.85
CA LEU A 70 -6.79 -32.22 1.05
C LEU A 70 -6.03 -33.57 0.97
N PHE A 71 -5.01 -33.65 0.12
CA PHE A 71 -4.13 -34.83 0.03
C PHE A 71 -3.17 -34.94 1.22
N LYS A 72 -2.68 -33.82 1.78
CA LYS A 72 -1.85 -33.84 3.00
C LYS A 72 -2.65 -34.25 4.23
N LYS A 73 -3.86 -33.68 4.42
CA LYS A 73 -4.74 -34.03 5.55
C LYS A 73 -5.15 -35.51 5.52
N LYS A 74 -5.46 -36.06 4.34
CA LYS A 74 -5.73 -37.51 4.16
C LYS A 74 -4.54 -38.43 4.45
N ASN A 75 -3.30 -37.95 4.35
CA ASN A 75 -2.11 -38.73 4.66
C ASN A 75 -1.71 -38.62 6.13
N GLU A 76 -1.96 -37.49 6.79
CA GLU A 76 -1.74 -37.31 8.23
C GLU A 76 -2.82 -38.02 9.07
N ASP A 77 -4.08 -37.99 8.64
CA ASP A 77 -5.17 -38.71 9.32
C ASP A 77 -5.06 -40.25 9.20
N LYS A 78 -4.29 -40.75 8.22
CA LYS A 78 -4.03 -42.19 8.04
C LYS A 78 -2.86 -42.73 8.89
N MET A 79 -2.17 -41.88 9.64
CA MET A 79 -1.00 -42.27 10.44
C MET A 79 -1.22 -42.19 11.97
N ASN A 80 -2.46 -42.01 12.43
CA ASN A 80 -2.82 -41.93 13.87
C ASN A 80 -4.02 -42.83 14.24
N GLU A 81 -4.09 -44.05 13.70
CA GLU A 81 -5.12 -45.05 14.07
C GLU A 81 -4.52 -46.21 14.89
N GLU A 82 -3.94 -45.92 16.06
CA GLU A 82 -3.64 -46.94 17.08
C GLU A 82 -3.84 -46.34 18.49
N GLU A 83 -5.08 -46.42 19.00
CA GLU A 83 -5.48 -46.57 20.42
C GLU A 83 -7.01 -46.45 20.50
N LYS A 84 -7.69 -47.61 20.49
CA LYS A 84 -9.14 -47.75 20.69
C LYS A 84 -9.40 -48.28 22.09
N GLU A 85 -9.95 -47.45 22.97
CA GLU A 85 -10.76 -47.90 24.10
C GLU A 85 -12.02 -47.01 24.20
N ASP A 86 -13.13 -47.63 23.81
CA ASP A 86 -14.56 -47.40 24.04
C ASP A 86 -14.98 -46.15 24.84
N ASP A 87 -15.46 -45.13 24.10
CA ASP A 87 -16.37 -44.10 24.60
C ASP A 87 -17.27 -43.64 23.43
N GLU A 88 -18.24 -44.49 23.03
CA GLU A 88 -19.15 -44.25 21.89
C GLU A 88 -19.89 -42.89 21.97
N GLU A 89 -20.05 -42.35 23.18
CA GLU A 89 -20.71 -41.06 23.41
C GLU A 89 -19.79 -39.88 23.02
N LYS A 90 -18.48 -39.97 23.29
CA LYS A 90 -17.49 -38.94 22.90
C LYS A 90 -17.24 -38.93 21.39
N GLU A 91 -17.29 -40.08 20.72
CA GLU A 91 -17.17 -40.14 19.25
C GLU A 91 -18.33 -39.44 18.55
N LYS A 92 -19.56 -39.67 19.01
CA LYS A 92 -20.77 -39.01 18.48
C LYS A 92 -20.76 -37.49 18.71
N GLU A 93 -20.19 -37.02 19.82
CA GLU A 93 -20.03 -35.58 20.07
C GLU A 93 -19.00 -34.94 19.14
N LYS A 94 -17.84 -35.60 18.95
CA LYS A 94 -16.79 -35.14 18.02
C LYS A 94 -17.27 -35.10 16.57
N GLU A 95 -18.08 -36.06 16.12
CA GLU A 95 -18.66 -36.04 14.77
C GLU A 95 -19.63 -34.86 14.58
N LYS A 96 -20.50 -34.58 15.56
CA LYS A 96 -21.41 -33.43 15.53
C LYS A 96 -20.69 -32.09 15.51
N GLU A 97 -19.58 -31.95 16.24
CA GLU A 97 -18.73 -30.74 16.17
C GLU A 97 -18.10 -30.57 14.78
N LYS A 98 -17.53 -31.65 14.21
CA LYS A 98 -16.96 -31.63 12.85
C LYS A 98 -17.98 -31.27 11.78
N GLU A 99 -19.23 -31.72 11.89
CA GLU A 99 -20.30 -31.35 10.95
C GLU A 99 -20.68 -29.87 11.09
N LYS A 100 -20.83 -29.35 12.31
CA LYS A 100 -21.10 -27.92 12.55
C LYS A 100 -19.99 -27.02 12.04
N GLU A 101 -18.73 -27.41 12.22
CA GLU A 101 -17.58 -26.68 11.65
C GLU A 101 -17.62 -26.67 10.12
N LYS A 102 -17.91 -27.81 9.47
CA LYS A 102 -18.04 -27.89 8.00
C LYS A 102 -19.22 -27.06 7.47
N GLU A 103 -20.36 -27.06 8.14
CA GLU A 103 -21.51 -26.23 7.76
C GLU A 103 -21.19 -24.74 7.91
N LYS A 104 -20.50 -24.36 9.00
CA LYS A 104 -20.04 -23.00 9.22
C LYS A 104 -19.00 -22.56 8.19
N GLU A 105 -18.02 -23.40 7.87
CA GLU A 105 -17.03 -23.15 6.82
C GLU A 105 -17.72 -22.98 5.46
N LYS A 106 -18.68 -23.84 5.10
CA LYS A 106 -19.46 -23.71 3.86
C LYS A 106 -20.24 -22.40 3.80
N LYS A 107 -20.90 -22.03 4.91
CA LYS A 107 -21.68 -20.80 4.98
C LYS A 107 -20.79 -19.55 4.89
N ASP A 108 -19.66 -19.56 5.59
CA ASP A 108 -18.66 -18.49 5.51
C ASP A 108 -18.08 -18.40 4.08
N GLU A 109 -17.85 -19.54 3.40
CA GLU A 109 -17.40 -19.58 2.00
C GLU A 109 -18.45 -19.03 1.01
N GLU A 110 -19.73 -19.36 1.19
CA GLU A 110 -20.83 -18.84 0.35
C GLU A 110 -21.04 -17.34 0.57
N GLU A 111 -20.96 -16.87 1.83
CA GLU A 111 -20.99 -15.44 2.14
C GLU A 111 -19.78 -14.70 1.54
N GLU A 112 -18.59 -15.31 1.53
CA GLU A 112 -17.39 -14.75 0.90
C GLU A 112 -17.52 -14.64 -0.63
N GLU A 113 -18.18 -15.60 -1.27
CA GLU A 113 -18.45 -15.57 -2.71
C GLU A 113 -19.47 -14.50 -3.11
N LEU A 114 -20.31 -14.05 -2.17
CA LEU A 114 -21.26 -12.94 -2.33
C LEU A 114 -20.65 -11.55 -2.07
N LEU A 115 -19.41 -11.47 -1.58
CA LEU A 115 -18.79 -10.20 -1.25
C LEU A 115 -18.30 -9.47 -2.52
N ASN A 116 -18.76 -8.23 -2.70
CA ASN A 116 -18.36 -7.40 -3.83
C ASN A 116 -17.00 -6.73 -3.56
N TYR A 117 -15.95 -7.26 -4.18
CA TYR A 117 -14.62 -6.66 -4.19
C TYR A 117 -14.53 -5.57 -5.26
N ASN A 118 -14.16 -4.36 -4.86
CA ASN A 118 -13.96 -3.25 -5.79
C ASN A 118 -12.76 -3.51 -6.71
N ASP A 119 -12.82 -3.01 -7.93
CA ASP A 119 -11.71 -3.12 -8.87
C ASP A 119 -10.53 -2.27 -8.39
N ALA A 120 -9.36 -2.89 -8.29
CA ALA A 120 -8.18 -2.29 -7.67
C ALA A 120 -6.93 -2.65 -8.48
N TYR A 121 -6.44 -1.71 -9.28
CA TYR A 121 -5.28 -1.87 -10.15
C TYR A 121 -4.03 -1.22 -9.55
N LEU A 122 -2.89 -1.92 -9.69
CA LEU A 122 -1.56 -1.40 -9.37
C LEU A 122 -0.69 -1.50 -10.61
N LEU A 123 -0.08 -0.39 -11.00
CA LEU A 123 0.93 -0.35 -12.05
C LEU A 123 2.28 -0.03 -11.41
N ILE A 124 3.31 -0.81 -11.76
CA ILE A 124 4.71 -0.54 -11.40
C ILE A 124 5.49 -0.34 -12.69
N VAL A 125 6.15 0.81 -12.81
CA VAL A 125 7.02 1.16 -13.94
C VAL A 125 8.45 1.03 -13.47
N ARG A 126 9.16 0.00 -13.97
CA ARG A 126 10.53 -0.28 -13.59
C ARG A 126 11.46 0.80 -14.08
N ASN A 127 12.22 1.38 -13.16
CA ASN A 127 13.11 2.51 -13.43
C ASN A 127 12.40 3.68 -14.15
N GLY A 128 11.08 3.85 -13.94
CA GLY A 128 10.27 4.84 -14.67
C GLY A 128 10.74 6.29 -14.51
N LEU A 129 11.33 6.63 -13.36
CA LEU A 129 11.87 7.96 -13.11
C LEU A 129 12.97 8.34 -14.12
N SER A 130 13.74 7.36 -14.60
CA SER A 130 14.84 7.58 -15.55
C SER A 130 14.39 8.20 -16.88
N SER A 131 13.12 8.03 -17.27
CA SER A 131 12.59 8.69 -18.47
C SER A 131 12.18 10.15 -18.24
N ILE A 132 12.21 10.62 -16.99
CA ILE A 132 11.80 11.97 -16.59
C ILE A 132 13.03 12.80 -16.21
N CYS A 133 13.89 12.25 -15.34
CA CYS A 133 15.12 12.89 -14.90
C CYS A 133 16.17 11.85 -14.48
N ASN A 134 17.39 12.31 -14.18
CA ASN A 134 18.40 11.44 -13.58
C ASN A 134 17.95 10.98 -12.19
N VAL A 135 17.91 9.67 -11.99
CA VAL A 135 17.38 9.04 -10.76
C VAL A 135 18.27 9.34 -9.54
N ASN A 136 19.58 9.41 -9.72
CA ASN A 136 20.52 9.74 -8.64
C ASN A 136 20.40 11.20 -8.24
N ASP A 137 20.26 12.12 -9.21
CA ASP A 137 20.11 13.55 -8.93
C ASP A 137 18.80 13.82 -8.18
N PHE A 138 17.70 13.16 -8.58
CA PHE A 138 16.44 13.23 -7.83
C PHE A 138 16.61 12.73 -6.40
N HIS A 139 17.31 11.59 -6.21
CA HIS A 139 17.57 11.08 -4.87
C HIS A 139 18.41 12.05 -4.03
N GLN A 140 19.41 12.71 -4.64
CA GLN A 140 20.23 13.71 -3.95
C GLN A 140 19.45 14.98 -3.61
N GLU A 141 18.56 15.46 -4.49
CA GLU A 141 17.64 16.56 -4.19
C GLU A 141 16.83 16.25 -2.93
N GLN A 142 16.20 15.08 -2.89
CA GLN A 142 15.43 14.61 -1.74
C GLN A 142 16.29 14.38 -0.49
N ASN A 143 17.53 13.91 -0.67
CA ASN A 143 18.46 13.66 0.44
C ASN A 143 18.89 14.96 1.15
N LYS A 144 19.01 16.08 0.44
CA LYS A 144 19.45 17.37 0.98
C LYS A 144 18.41 18.08 1.86
N LEU A 145 17.13 17.76 1.69
CA LEU A 145 16.05 18.38 2.46
C LEU A 145 16.17 18.05 3.95
N GLU A 146 15.77 18.96 4.83
CA GLU A 146 15.61 18.67 6.25
C GLU A 146 14.23 18.06 6.48
N LYS A 147 14.16 16.87 7.10
CA LYS A 147 12.92 16.09 7.25
C LYS A 147 12.30 16.34 8.62
N ASP A 148 10.97 16.24 8.72
CA ASP A 148 10.30 16.19 10.01
C ASP A 148 10.61 14.89 10.75
N LYS A 149 11.24 15.03 11.92
CA LYS A 149 11.53 13.92 12.85
C LYS A 149 10.55 13.86 14.02
N LYS A 150 9.56 14.76 14.05
CA LYS A 150 8.53 14.85 15.08
C LYS A 150 7.14 14.99 14.46
N ALA A 151 6.11 14.68 15.23
CA ALA A 151 4.70 14.92 14.90
C ALA A 151 3.89 15.14 16.17
N PHE A 152 2.72 15.76 16.03
CA PHE A 152 1.75 15.83 17.11
C PHE A 152 0.85 14.60 17.09
N MET A 153 0.90 13.81 18.15
CA MET A 153 0.13 12.58 18.29
C MET A 153 -0.28 12.40 19.75
N TYR A 154 -1.48 11.88 19.98
CA TYR A 154 -1.97 11.58 21.33
C TYR A 154 -1.87 12.78 22.30
N GLY A 155 -2.14 13.99 21.81
CA GLY A 155 -2.13 15.23 22.60
C GLY A 155 -0.75 15.80 22.93
N ARG A 156 0.34 15.27 22.36
CA ARG A 156 1.71 15.77 22.59
C ARG A 156 2.59 15.66 21.35
N VAL A 157 3.71 16.37 21.34
CA VAL A 157 4.75 16.19 20.31
C VAL A 157 5.56 14.92 20.61
N VAL A 158 5.70 14.05 19.63
CA VAL A 158 6.44 12.77 19.73
C VAL A 158 7.50 12.67 18.63
N ASN A 159 8.54 11.86 18.87
CA ASN A 159 9.53 11.54 17.85
C ASN A 159 9.01 10.49 16.87
N LYS A 160 9.29 10.67 15.58
CA LYS A 160 8.94 9.72 14.53
C LYS A 160 10.02 8.64 14.39
N THR A 161 9.72 7.44 14.87
CA THR A 161 10.67 6.31 14.89
C THR A 161 10.46 5.30 13.75
N ALA A 162 9.33 5.39 13.03
CA ALA A 162 9.01 4.45 11.95
C ALA A 162 9.54 4.93 10.60
N ARG A 163 9.51 6.25 10.36
CA ARG A 163 9.96 6.97 9.16
C ARG A 163 9.89 8.47 9.44
N HIS A 164 10.63 9.29 8.70
CA HIS A 164 10.45 10.75 8.70
C HIS A 164 9.56 11.16 7.53
N ASN A 165 8.99 12.37 7.58
CA ASN A 165 8.10 12.87 6.53
C ASN A 165 8.45 14.28 6.09
N LEU A 166 7.97 14.64 4.90
CA LEU A 166 7.83 16.02 4.41
C LEU A 166 6.57 16.10 3.56
N CYS A 167 5.99 17.30 3.47
CA CYS A 167 4.94 17.58 2.51
C CYS A 167 5.38 18.70 1.55
N PHE A 168 4.91 18.60 0.30
CA PHE A 168 5.28 19.49 -0.78
C PHE A 168 4.04 20.19 -1.35
N THR A 169 4.18 21.48 -1.64
CA THR A 169 3.07 22.36 -2.04
C THR A 169 3.53 23.40 -3.06
N ASP A 170 2.59 24.00 -3.79
CA ASP A 170 2.83 25.17 -4.64
C ASP A 170 3.10 26.45 -3.86
N GLY A 171 2.70 26.48 -2.58
CA GLY A 171 2.97 27.59 -1.67
C GLY A 171 4.44 27.71 -1.25
N GLU A 172 4.70 28.69 -0.39
CA GLU A 172 6.03 28.92 0.18
C GLU A 172 6.46 27.81 1.14
N SER A 173 7.76 27.54 1.17
CA SER A 173 8.38 26.69 2.19
C SER A 173 8.16 27.28 3.59
N ARG A 174 7.90 26.41 4.57
CA ARG A 174 7.61 26.83 5.95
C ARG A 174 8.18 25.83 6.96
N GLU A 175 8.77 26.35 8.03
CA GLU A 175 9.19 25.57 9.19
C GLU A 175 7.98 24.95 9.94
N PRO A 176 8.18 23.82 10.66
CA PRO A 176 7.10 23.15 11.37
C PRO A 176 6.67 23.91 12.64
N GLU A 177 5.38 23.82 12.97
CA GLU A 177 4.80 24.19 14.27
C GLU A 177 4.10 22.96 14.85
N TYR A 178 4.89 22.00 15.36
CA TYR A 178 4.39 20.68 15.74
C TYR A 178 3.27 20.76 16.77
N GLU A 179 3.35 21.64 17.76
CA GLU A 179 2.33 21.84 18.80
C GLU A 179 0.96 22.24 18.23
N LYS A 180 0.92 22.81 17.01
CA LYS A 180 -0.30 23.17 16.29
C LYS A 180 -0.69 22.14 15.22
N GLY A 181 -0.03 20.98 15.20
CA GLY A 181 -0.26 19.94 14.19
C GLY A 181 0.27 20.30 12.80
N LYS A 182 1.21 21.25 12.67
CA LYS A 182 1.74 21.69 11.37
C LYS A 182 3.14 21.15 11.14
N GLY A 183 3.31 20.33 10.11
CA GLY A 183 4.63 19.87 9.66
C GLY A 183 5.36 20.93 8.82
N ARG A 184 6.60 20.62 8.46
CA ARG A 184 7.38 21.38 7.50
C ARG A 184 6.75 21.25 6.11
N LEU A 185 6.68 22.38 5.41
CA LEU A 185 6.29 22.46 4.02
C LEU A 185 7.50 22.82 3.17
N VAL A 186 7.66 22.15 2.04
CA VAL A 186 8.68 22.46 1.04
C VAL A 186 7.99 22.84 -0.26
N SER A 187 8.33 24.00 -0.82
CA SER A 187 7.77 24.43 -2.10
C SER A 187 8.27 23.51 -3.23
N PHE A 188 7.40 23.19 -4.18
CA PHE A 188 7.82 22.52 -5.42
C PHE A 188 8.87 23.34 -6.19
N ASN A 189 8.85 24.67 -6.07
CA ASN A 189 9.84 25.54 -6.68
C ASN A 189 11.27 25.31 -6.13
N ASP A 190 11.39 24.82 -4.90
CA ASP A 190 12.68 24.50 -4.27
C ASP A 190 13.18 23.09 -4.62
N CYS A 191 12.36 22.28 -5.31
CA CYS A 191 12.64 20.90 -5.70
C CYS A 191 12.41 20.70 -7.21
N PRO A 192 13.28 21.22 -8.08
CA PRO A 192 13.05 21.24 -9.53
C PRO A 192 12.86 19.85 -10.17
N LEU A 193 13.54 18.82 -9.67
CA LEU A 193 13.39 17.45 -10.21
C LEU A 193 12.08 16.81 -9.74
N LEU A 194 11.69 17.05 -8.48
CA LEU A 194 10.36 16.68 -7.99
C LEU A 194 9.24 17.35 -8.78
N ASN A 195 9.36 18.66 -9.00
CA ASN A 195 8.37 19.41 -9.76
C ASN A 195 8.31 18.93 -11.21
N LYS A 196 9.47 18.67 -11.85
CA LYS A 196 9.51 18.08 -13.19
C LYS A 196 8.77 16.73 -13.28
N ALA A 197 8.89 15.89 -12.24
CA ALA A 197 8.13 14.65 -12.17
C ALA A 197 6.62 14.89 -12.09
N ARG A 198 6.20 15.88 -11.30
CA ARG A 198 4.80 16.32 -11.21
C ARG A 198 4.26 16.80 -12.56
N GLU A 199 4.97 17.71 -13.22
CA GLU A 199 4.58 18.24 -14.54
C GLU A 199 4.47 17.12 -15.58
N THR A 200 5.36 16.12 -15.53
CA THR A 200 5.26 14.96 -16.42
C THR A 200 4.00 14.13 -16.16
N PHE A 201 3.54 14.04 -14.91
CA PHE A 201 2.28 13.35 -14.59
C PHE A 201 1.06 14.14 -15.07
N ILE A 202 1.13 15.48 -15.01
CA ILE A 202 0.13 16.37 -15.61
C ILE A 202 0.10 16.18 -17.13
N ASP A 203 1.25 16.10 -17.81
CA ASP A 203 1.31 15.85 -19.25
C ASP A 203 0.65 14.52 -19.66
N ILE A 204 0.66 13.51 -18.78
CA ILE A 204 0.09 12.17 -19.06
C ILE A 204 -1.43 12.14 -18.87
N LEU A 205 -1.95 12.79 -17.83
CA LEU A 205 -3.35 12.67 -17.41
C LEU A 205 -4.18 13.96 -17.55
N GLY A 206 -3.56 15.09 -17.86
CA GLY A 206 -4.19 16.42 -17.85
C GLY A 206 -4.77 16.76 -16.49
N ASP A 207 -5.96 17.35 -16.49
CA ASP A 207 -6.71 17.82 -15.31
C ASP A 207 -6.82 16.78 -14.17
N LYS A 208 -6.78 15.47 -14.49
CA LYS A 208 -6.84 14.43 -13.47
C LYS A 208 -5.59 14.40 -12.57
N ALA A 209 -4.43 14.81 -13.08
CA ALA A 209 -3.18 14.93 -12.32
C ALA A 209 -2.78 16.38 -12.02
N ASP A 210 -3.62 17.35 -12.40
CA ASP A 210 -3.42 18.74 -12.01
C ASP A 210 -3.68 18.93 -10.50
N GLY A 211 -2.97 19.90 -9.90
CA GLY A 211 -3.11 20.24 -8.48
C GLY A 211 -2.63 19.18 -7.48
N LEU A 212 -1.89 18.15 -7.91
CA LEU A 212 -1.35 17.15 -6.99
C LEU A 212 -0.33 17.78 -6.04
N VAL A 213 -0.53 17.56 -4.75
CA VAL A 213 0.46 17.78 -3.69
C VAL A 213 1.32 16.52 -3.52
N ALA A 214 2.40 16.59 -2.75
CA ALA A 214 3.19 15.39 -2.47
C ALA A 214 3.54 15.20 -1.00
N GLU A 215 3.73 13.95 -0.61
CA GLU A 215 4.23 13.52 0.69
C GLU A 215 5.48 12.66 0.52
N GLY A 216 6.58 13.09 1.11
CA GLY A 216 7.80 12.32 1.21
C GLY A 216 7.81 11.44 2.45
N ASN A 217 8.13 10.16 2.29
CA ASN A 217 8.36 9.18 3.35
C ASN A 217 9.82 8.71 3.29
N TYR A 218 10.58 9.01 4.35
CA TYR A 218 12.02 8.79 4.41
C TYR A 218 12.37 7.71 5.45
N TYR A 219 12.74 6.54 4.95
CA TYR A 219 13.10 5.36 5.75
C TYR A 219 14.62 5.36 5.95
N TYR A 220 15.05 5.90 7.09
CA TYR A 220 16.47 6.15 7.39
C TYR A 220 17.25 4.87 7.76
N GLU A 221 16.56 3.81 8.19
CA GLU A 221 17.13 2.50 8.48
C GLU A 221 16.16 1.40 8.01
N PRO A 222 16.26 0.93 6.76
CA PRO A 222 15.26 0.03 6.15
C PRO A 222 15.03 -1.30 6.87
N SER A 223 15.98 -1.75 7.70
CA SER A 223 15.83 -2.92 8.57
C SER A 223 14.90 -2.69 9.77
N LYS A 224 14.67 -1.43 10.16
CA LYS A 224 13.83 -1.06 11.32
C LYS A 224 12.64 -0.18 10.95
N CYS A 225 12.68 0.50 9.81
CA CYS A 225 11.66 1.43 9.37
C CYS A 225 10.55 0.73 8.56
N GLY A 226 9.39 1.37 8.50
CA GLY A 226 8.24 0.89 7.74
C GLY A 226 6.96 1.66 8.03
N ILE A 227 5.87 1.17 7.45
CA ILE A 227 4.51 1.66 7.63
C ILE A 227 3.57 0.45 7.66
N GLY A 228 2.76 0.36 8.71
CA GLY A 228 1.87 -0.77 8.95
C GLY A 228 0.70 -0.82 7.97
N TRP A 229 -0.12 -1.86 8.08
CA TRP A 229 -1.32 -2.03 7.24
C TRP A 229 -2.33 -0.89 7.43
N HIS A 230 -2.57 -0.12 6.37
CA HIS A 230 -3.50 1.01 6.33
C HIS A 230 -4.03 1.20 4.90
N GLY A 231 -4.96 2.14 4.74
CA GLY A 231 -5.23 2.78 3.46
C GLY A 231 -5.17 4.29 3.63
N ASP A 232 -5.07 5.01 2.52
CA ASP A 232 -4.91 6.47 2.54
C ASP A 232 -6.28 7.14 2.63
N ALA A 233 -6.80 7.29 3.85
CA ALA A 233 -8.16 7.78 4.08
C ALA A 233 -8.38 9.24 3.63
N GLU A 234 -7.31 9.98 3.41
CA GLU A 234 -7.31 11.39 3.03
C GLU A 234 -7.25 11.64 1.53
N ARG A 235 -6.91 10.64 0.69
CA ARG A 235 -6.63 10.84 -0.74
C ARG A 235 -7.22 9.70 -1.58
N ARG A 236 -7.47 9.96 -2.87
CA ARG A 236 -7.94 8.95 -3.85
C ARG A 236 -7.03 8.79 -5.06
N LYS A 237 -6.07 9.69 -5.22
CA LYS A 237 -5.09 9.67 -6.31
C LYS A 237 -3.71 9.39 -5.71
N VAL A 238 -3.00 8.41 -6.27
CA VAL A 238 -1.63 8.07 -5.85
C VAL A 238 -0.77 7.74 -7.06
N ILE A 239 0.28 8.54 -7.23
CA ILE A 239 1.45 8.24 -8.07
C ILE A 239 2.67 8.41 -7.18
N ALA A 240 3.55 7.43 -7.11
CA ALA A 240 4.64 7.47 -6.17
C ALA A 240 5.96 7.00 -6.77
N ILE A 241 7.03 7.65 -6.33
CA ILE A 241 8.39 7.44 -6.81
C ILE A 241 9.21 6.80 -5.69
N ARG A 242 9.89 5.69 -5.97
CA ARG A 242 10.83 5.03 -5.05
C ARG A 242 12.27 5.35 -5.43
N THR A 243 13.07 5.81 -4.48
CA THR A 243 14.54 5.91 -4.63
C THR A 243 15.28 5.36 -3.40
N GLY A 244 16.60 5.14 -3.52
CA GLY A 244 17.41 4.52 -2.48
C GLY A 244 17.46 2.99 -2.55
N GLN A 245 17.58 2.34 -1.40
CA GLN A 245 17.63 0.89 -1.29
C GLN A 245 16.29 0.25 -1.74
N ARG A 246 16.32 -1.03 -2.17
CA ARG A 246 15.08 -1.75 -2.48
C ARG A 246 14.23 -1.90 -1.21
N MET A 247 12.91 -1.78 -1.34
CA MET A 247 11.97 -2.00 -0.24
C MET A 247 10.67 -2.62 -0.77
N ASN A 248 10.03 -3.46 0.04
CA ASN A 248 8.75 -4.04 -0.34
C ASN A 248 7.60 -3.02 -0.26
N ILE A 249 6.57 -3.28 -1.04
CA ILE A 249 5.21 -2.82 -0.83
C ILE A 249 4.32 -4.06 -0.81
N CYS A 250 3.38 -4.12 0.12
CA CYS A 250 2.49 -5.24 0.32
C CYS A 250 1.04 -4.78 0.22
N PHE A 251 0.17 -5.64 -0.30
CA PHE A 251 -1.28 -5.42 -0.37
C PHE A 251 -2.01 -6.67 0.12
N ASN A 252 -3.16 -6.47 0.75
CA ASN A 252 -4.06 -7.56 1.14
C ASN A 252 -5.48 -7.01 1.29
N TRP A 253 -6.47 -7.86 1.05
CA TRP A 253 -7.87 -7.54 1.36
C TRP A 253 -8.15 -7.75 2.84
N PHE A 254 -9.09 -6.98 3.38
CA PHE A 254 -9.51 -7.05 4.76
C PHE A 254 -11.03 -6.95 4.89
N ILE A 255 -11.59 -7.78 5.76
CA ILE A 255 -13.00 -7.77 6.16
C ILE A 255 -13.03 -7.85 7.69
N ASP A 256 -13.76 -6.94 8.32
CA ASP A 256 -13.80 -6.79 9.78
C ASP A 256 -12.41 -6.68 10.42
N SER A 257 -11.47 -6.07 9.69
CA SER A 257 -10.04 -5.96 10.03
C SER A 257 -9.25 -7.28 10.07
N LYS A 258 -9.83 -8.38 9.62
CA LYS A 258 -9.12 -9.64 9.41
C LYS A 258 -8.62 -9.70 7.96
N PRO A 259 -7.37 -10.16 7.71
CA PRO A 259 -6.88 -10.35 6.36
C PRO A 259 -7.65 -11.47 5.66
N VAL A 260 -7.95 -11.26 4.38
CA VAL A 260 -8.65 -12.20 3.50
C VAL A 260 -7.87 -12.33 2.19
N GLY A 261 -7.89 -13.52 1.58
CA GLY A 261 -7.14 -13.82 0.36
C GLY A 261 -5.63 -13.96 0.57
N ASN A 262 -4.87 -13.81 -0.52
CA ASN A 262 -3.43 -13.94 -0.54
C ASN A 262 -2.72 -12.59 -0.39
N LYS A 263 -1.72 -12.55 0.49
CA LYS A 263 -0.84 -11.38 0.63
C LYS A 263 -0.02 -11.18 -0.64
N PHE A 264 -0.19 -10.01 -1.26
CA PHE A 264 0.67 -9.54 -2.35
C PHE A 264 1.93 -8.89 -1.79
N ILE A 265 3.08 -9.17 -2.40
CA ILE A 265 4.37 -8.56 -2.05
C ILE A 265 5.12 -8.25 -3.34
N GLN A 266 5.51 -6.99 -3.51
CA GLN A 266 6.41 -6.59 -4.59
C GLN A 266 7.56 -5.76 -4.04
N PHE A 267 8.77 -5.98 -4.53
CA PHE A 267 9.90 -5.10 -4.25
C PHE A 267 9.95 -3.96 -5.25
N LEU A 268 10.07 -2.73 -4.75
CA LEU A 268 10.33 -1.52 -5.50
C LEU A 268 11.82 -1.17 -5.40
N ASN A 269 12.43 -0.87 -6.54
CA ASN A 269 13.84 -0.55 -6.68
C ASN A 269 14.06 0.95 -6.84
N HIS A 270 15.33 1.34 -6.89
CA HIS A 270 15.73 2.70 -7.18
C HIS A 270 15.22 3.15 -8.56
N GLY A 271 14.41 4.20 -8.60
CA GLY A 271 13.85 4.77 -9.82
C GLY A 271 12.50 4.20 -10.24
N ASP A 272 11.96 3.22 -9.51
CA ASP A 272 10.63 2.69 -9.81
C ASP A 272 9.55 3.74 -9.51
N ILE A 273 8.55 3.80 -10.38
CA ILE A 273 7.30 4.55 -10.15
C ILE A 273 6.18 3.53 -9.95
N TYR A 274 5.26 3.79 -9.05
CA TYR A 274 4.02 3.01 -8.96
C TYR A 274 2.79 3.92 -8.94
N ILE A 275 1.72 3.46 -9.56
CA ILE A 275 0.44 4.15 -9.70
C ILE A 275 -0.64 3.25 -9.12
N MET A 276 -1.51 3.81 -8.28
CA MET A 276 -2.63 3.11 -7.69
C MET A 276 -3.94 3.64 -8.28
N SER A 277 -4.83 2.73 -8.69
CA SER A 277 -6.23 3.09 -8.91
C SER A 277 -6.92 3.52 -7.60
N GLU A 278 -8.09 4.14 -7.70
CA GLU A 278 -8.84 4.67 -6.56
C GLU A 278 -8.95 3.69 -5.39
N TYR A 279 -9.43 2.47 -5.61
CA TYR A 279 -9.58 1.49 -4.53
C TYR A 279 -8.27 0.82 -4.11
N THR A 280 -7.21 0.93 -4.92
CA THR A 280 -5.86 0.49 -4.55
C THR A 280 -5.26 1.36 -3.44
N THR A 281 -5.62 2.65 -3.38
CA THR A 281 -5.23 3.55 -2.27
C THR A 281 -5.76 3.07 -0.92
N GLY A 282 -6.85 2.31 -0.92
CA GLY A 282 -7.53 1.89 0.29
C GLY A 282 -8.22 3.04 1.02
N PHE A 283 -8.60 4.14 0.36
CA PHE A 283 -9.26 5.29 0.99
C PHE A 283 -10.47 4.91 1.88
N ASN A 284 -11.15 3.83 1.52
CA ASN A 284 -12.32 3.29 2.21
C ASN A 284 -11.98 2.27 3.32
N TRP A 285 -10.71 2.03 3.66
CA TRP A 285 -10.24 0.95 4.55
C TRP A 285 -10.84 0.92 5.96
N ARG A 286 -11.40 2.04 6.41
CA ARG A 286 -12.09 2.17 7.70
C ARG A 286 -13.48 1.53 7.69
N LYS A 287 -14.04 1.21 6.52
CA LYS A 287 -15.32 0.50 6.38
C LYS A 287 -15.12 -0.99 6.72
N LYS A 288 -15.47 -1.38 7.94
CA LYS A 288 -15.22 -2.74 8.46
C LYS A 288 -16.11 -3.83 7.86
N LYS A 289 -17.32 -3.50 7.40
CA LYS A 289 -18.34 -4.48 6.97
C LYS A 289 -18.32 -4.83 5.49
N ILE A 290 -17.37 -4.27 4.73
CA ILE A 290 -17.17 -4.59 3.31
C ILE A 290 -15.70 -4.95 3.10
N PRO A 291 -15.36 -5.64 2.00
CA PRO A 291 -13.98 -5.83 1.61
C PRO A 291 -13.30 -4.49 1.33
N THR A 292 -12.14 -4.31 1.97
CA THR A 292 -11.30 -3.14 1.76
C THR A 292 -9.87 -3.56 1.52
N LEU A 293 -9.19 -2.87 0.62
CA LEU A 293 -7.78 -3.11 0.39
C LEU A 293 -6.96 -2.27 1.38
N ARG A 294 -5.90 -2.86 1.92
CA ARG A 294 -4.89 -2.16 2.72
C ARG A 294 -3.52 -2.48 2.18
N HIS A 295 -2.58 -1.58 2.43
CA HIS A 295 -1.20 -1.73 2.05
C HIS A 295 -0.24 -1.44 3.21
N SER A 296 0.96 -1.99 3.11
CA SER A 296 2.05 -1.80 4.08
C SER A 296 3.40 -1.82 3.36
N ALA A 297 4.46 -1.33 4.00
CA ALA A 297 5.81 -1.34 3.42
C ALA A 297 6.90 -1.32 4.50
N GLY A 298 8.07 -1.90 4.19
CA GLY A 298 9.25 -1.87 5.06
C GLY A 298 9.61 -3.21 5.68
N CYS A 299 10.19 -3.20 6.88
CA CYS A 299 10.63 -4.43 7.55
C CYS A 299 9.46 -5.32 7.99
N SER A 300 9.76 -6.57 8.38
CA SER A 300 8.75 -7.58 8.74
C SER A 300 7.80 -7.12 9.84
N LYS A 301 8.29 -6.34 10.81
CA LYS A 301 7.49 -5.74 11.89
C LYS A 301 6.26 -4.96 11.38
N PHE A 302 6.35 -4.34 10.21
CA PHE A 302 5.26 -3.53 9.64
C PHE A 302 4.43 -4.28 8.59
N THR A 303 4.97 -5.36 8.04
CA THR A 303 4.39 -6.03 6.87
C THR A 303 3.83 -7.42 7.19
N SER A 304 4.10 -7.99 8.37
CA SER A 304 3.44 -9.22 8.82
C SER A 304 1.92 -9.05 8.90
N LEU A 305 1.18 -10.10 8.54
CA LEU A 305 -0.27 -10.23 8.76
C LEU A 305 -0.51 -11.17 9.93
#